data_AF-A0A8B2P212-F1
#
_entry.id   AF-A0A8B2P212-F1
#
_cell.length_a   1.000
_cell.length_b   1.000
_cell.length_c   1.000
_cell.angle_alpha   90.00
_cell.angle_beta   90.00
_cell.angle_gamma   90.00
#
_symmetry.space_group_name_H-M   'P 1'
#
loop_
_entity.id
_entity.type
_entity.pdbx_description
1 polymer ?
#
loop_
_entity_poly.entity_id
_entity_poly.type
_entity_poly.pdbx_seq_one_letter_code
_entity_poly.pdbx_strand_id
1 'polypeptide(L)'
;MSAAIEWVVAAGLAIGAVAILALGGFATPRQAARTALHGGAALMAALYYVVMARGAAVYVGPHPVDTHHVIWLLTTPVLAASLLATAVPAGQALLPTALTVVFLDVAMVATRAVAVGQTGAAAWIWFVVSLLTMGLMFALLRGPVREAAVASGPARLDVYERHARTLMVLWTMWPAIALLGPSLLDLIGPAAQQGLYGLVDLTALAAFSLVMVLEDERLVALEASAETAQGAPALRKVPLSARALARERLLDLVDRGTEATRGAVRQGEARTRRAVAGARPVLRRAFDRLDRRRPAPEPVPPPPRRKRPPRRSIADQLAATPFGRLTKDDAVPIAFVAGALLVIANAARLKKKDP
;
A
#
# COMPACT_ATOMS: atom_id res chain seq x y z
N MET A 1 -23.99 17.86 4.18
CA MET A 1 -24.03 16.56 3.47
C MET A 1 -22.74 15.75 3.67
N SER A 2 -21.57 16.39 3.80
CA SER A 2 -20.28 15.70 4.05
C SER A 2 -20.24 14.89 5.35
N ALA A 3 -20.80 15.44 6.45
CA ALA A 3 -20.82 14.78 7.75
C ALA A 3 -21.44 13.38 7.76
N ALA A 4 -22.52 13.16 7.00
CA ALA A 4 -23.16 11.84 6.93
C ALA A 4 -22.24 10.81 6.25
N ILE A 5 -21.53 11.21 5.20
CA ILE A 5 -20.56 10.37 4.50
C ILE A 5 -19.41 10.02 5.45
N GLU A 6 -18.89 11.00 6.17
CA GLU A 6 -17.79 10.82 7.12
C GLU A 6 -18.17 9.85 8.25
N TRP A 7 -19.39 9.94 8.78
CA TRP A 7 -19.91 8.96 9.76
C TRP A 7 -20.00 7.54 9.21
N VAL A 8 -20.48 7.38 7.97
CA VAL A 8 -20.56 6.06 7.32
C VAL A 8 -19.17 5.47 7.13
N VAL A 9 -18.22 6.27 6.67
CA VAL A 9 -16.82 5.83 6.49
C VAL A 9 -16.17 5.51 7.84
N ALA A 10 -16.37 6.33 8.86
CA ALA A 10 -15.89 6.06 10.23
C ALA A 10 -16.41 4.72 10.76
N ALA A 11 -17.72 4.47 10.63
CA ALA A 11 -18.33 3.23 11.08
C ALA A 11 -17.79 2.02 10.30
N GLY A 12 -17.67 2.13 8.98
CA GLY A 12 -17.12 1.08 8.13
C GLY A 12 -15.65 0.75 8.48
N LEU A 13 -14.83 1.76 8.71
CA LEU A 13 -13.43 1.60 9.13
C LEU A 13 -13.32 0.98 10.53
N ALA A 14 -14.19 1.39 11.47
CA ALA A 14 -14.22 0.83 12.81
C ALA A 14 -14.63 -0.66 12.80
N ILE A 15 -15.66 -1.01 12.03
CA ILE A 15 -16.08 -2.40 11.83
C ILE A 15 -14.94 -3.20 11.17
N GLY A 16 -14.31 -2.63 10.14
CA GLY A 16 -13.14 -3.21 9.49
C GLY A 16 -12.00 -3.48 10.46
N ALA A 17 -11.65 -2.52 11.30
CA ALA A 17 -10.61 -2.65 12.33
C ALA A 17 -10.93 -3.79 13.31
N VAL A 18 -12.16 -3.85 13.80
CA VAL A 18 -12.61 -4.94 14.69
C VAL A 18 -12.52 -6.29 13.98
N ALA A 19 -12.98 -6.38 12.73
CA ALA A 19 -12.91 -7.60 11.95
C ALA A 19 -11.46 -8.06 11.73
N ILE A 20 -10.57 -7.14 11.35
CA ILE A 20 -9.13 -7.41 11.17
C ILE A 20 -8.51 -7.94 12.47
N LEU A 21 -8.75 -7.28 13.60
CA LEU A 21 -8.17 -7.67 14.88
C LEU A 21 -8.77 -8.98 15.43
N ALA A 22 -10.05 -9.24 15.17
CA ALA A 22 -10.72 -10.45 15.63
C ALA A 22 -10.41 -11.70 14.77
N LEU A 23 -10.23 -11.52 13.47
CA LEU A 23 -10.08 -12.60 12.49
C LEU A 23 -8.64 -12.77 11.99
N GLY A 24 -7.79 -11.76 12.16
CA GLY A 24 -6.37 -11.86 11.87
C GLY A 24 -5.67 -12.85 12.79
N GLY A 25 -4.52 -13.34 12.33
CA GLY A 25 -3.79 -14.40 13.02
C GLY A 25 -2.70 -13.89 13.95
N PHE A 26 -2.40 -14.71 14.95
CA PHE A 26 -1.40 -14.44 15.99
C PHE A 26 -0.47 -15.66 16.21
N ALA A 27 -0.32 -16.51 15.19
CA ALA A 27 0.47 -17.73 15.30
C ALA A 27 1.98 -17.46 15.28
N THR A 28 2.42 -16.42 14.58
CA THR A 28 3.82 -15.95 14.55
C THR A 28 3.89 -14.46 14.96
N PRO A 29 5.04 -13.98 15.48
CA PRO A 29 5.24 -12.56 15.75
C PRO A 29 5.00 -11.66 14.55
N ARG A 30 5.39 -12.09 13.33
CA ARG A 30 5.18 -11.31 12.10
C ARG A 30 3.71 -11.25 11.70
N GLN A 31 2.98 -12.36 11.82
CA GLN A 31 1.54 -12.40 11.55
C GLN A 31 0.77 -11.51 12.54
N ALA A 32 1.12 -11.59 13.82
CA ALA A 32 0.56 -10.73 14.86
C ALA A 32 0.85 -9.24 14.59
N ALA A 33 2.09 -8.90 14.19
CA ALA A 33 2.47 -7.54 13.85
C ALA A 33 1.69 -7.00 12.64
N ARG A 34 1.56 -7.78 11.55
CA ARG A 34 0.76 -7.37 10.39
C ARG A 34 -0.71 -7.17 10.76
N THR A 35 -1.29 -8.09 11.52
CA THR A 35 -2.67 -7.96 12.02
C THR A 35 -2.86 -6.67 12.83
N ALA A 36 -1.95 -6.40 13.78
CA ALA A 36 -2.00 -5.20 14.60
C ALA A 36 -1.81 -3.91 13.78
N LEU A 37 -0.89 -3.91 12.81
CA LEU A 37 -0.63 -2.78 11.93
C LEU A 37 -1.85 -2.45 11.07
N HIS A 38 -2.45 -3.45 10.43
CA HIS A 38 -3.64 -3.26 9.59
C HIS A 38 -4.87 -2.83 10.42
N GLY A 39 -5.13 -3.50 11.54
CA GLY A 39 -6.25 -3.17 12.42
C GLY A 39 -6.09 -1.79 13.08
N GLY A 40 -4.87 -1.46 13.50
CA GLY A 40 -4.53 -0.16 14.07
C GLY A 40 -4.64 0.97 13.06
N ALA A 41 -4.18 0.78 11.81
CA ALA A 41 -4.34 1.77 10.74
C ALA A 41 -5.81 2.05 10.43
N ALA A 42 -6.65 1.00 10.33
CA ALA A 42 -8.08 1.15 10.13
C ALA A 42 -8.77 1.87 11.30
N LEU A 43 -8.42 1.53 12.54
CA LEU A 43 -8.96 2.19 13.73
C LEU A 43 -8.55 3.66 13.80
N MET A 44 -7.28 3.97 13.51
CA MET A 44 -6.78 5.33 13.46
C MET A 44 -7.54 6.17 12.43
N ALA A 45 -7.72 5.64 11.22
CA ALA A 45 -8.50 6.31 10.20
C ALA A 45 -9.96 6.52 10.63
N ALA A 46 -10.60 5.51 11.26
CA ALA A 46 -11.94 5.65 11.81
C ALA A 46 -12.05 6.85 12.79
N LEU A 47 -11.07 7.01 13.68
CA LEU A 47 -11.03 8.13 14.63
C LEU A 47 -10.91 9.49 13.91
N TYR A 48 -10.06 9.60 12.89
CA TYR A 48 -9.95 10.83 12.11
C TYR A 48 -11.19 11.12 11.25
N TYR A 49 -11.90 10.11 10.76
CA TYR A 49 -13.20 10.31 10.12
C TYR A 49 -14.26 10.80 11.13
N VAL A 50 -14.20 10.40 12.40
CA VAL A 50 -15.03 11.02 13.45
C VAL A 50 -14.68 12.49 13.65
N VAL A 51 -13.40 12.85 13.64
CA VAL A 51 -12.95 14.26 13.73
C VAL A 51 -13.56 15.08 12.57
N MET A 52 -13.45 14.58 11.33
CA MET A 52 -14.09 15.21 10.17
C MET A 52 -15.61 15.30 10.32
N ALA A 53 -16.28 14.22 10.73
CA ALA A 53 -17.73 14.14 10.93
C ALA A 53 -18.27 15.16 11.95
N ARG A 54 -17.42 15.59 12.88
CA ARG A 54 -17.72 16.65 13.86
C ARG A 54 -17.44 18.07 13.33
N GLY A 55 -16.94 18.20 12.11
CA GLY A 55 -16.47 19.47 11.55
C GLY A 55 -15.21 20.00 12.23
N ALA A 56 -14.50 19.16 12.99
CA ALA A 56 -13.29 19.57 13.67
C ALA A 56 -12.11 19.57 12.69
N ALA A 57 -11.28 20.61 12.78
CA ALA A 57 -10.04 20.70 12.00
C ALA A 57 -8.88 20.04 12.75
N VAL A 58 -7.99 19.40 12.00
CA VAL A 58 -6.69 18.95 12.52
C VAL A 58 -5.69 20.08 12.32
N TYR A 59 -4.85 20.33 13.31
CA TYR A 59 -3.87 21.42 13.29
C TYR A 59 -2.44 20.91 13.35
N VAL A 60 -1.56 21.53 12.56
CA VAL A 60 -0.10 21.42 12.71
C VAL A 60 0.43 22.80 13.11
N GLY A 61 0.68 22.97 14.41
CA GLY A 61 0.91 24.29 14.99
C GLY A 61 -0.35 25.17 14.86
N PRO A 62 -0.25 26.42 14.39
CA PRO A 62 -1.40 27.31 14.26
C PRO A 62 -2.21 27.09 12.98
N HIS A 63 -1.80 26.18 12.09
CA HIS A 63 -2.39 26.03 10.77
C HIS A 63 -3.28 24.79 10.67
N PRO A 64 -4.52 24.92 10.16
CA PRO A 64 -5.34 23.77 9.85
C PRO A 64 -4.72 22.99 8.68
N VAL A 65 -4.77 21.68 8.77
CA VAL A 65 -4.34 20.76 7.72
C VAL A 65 -5.52 19.89 7.31
N ASP A 66 -5.59 19.55 6.03
CA ASP A 66 -6.59 18.60 5.55
C ASP A 66 -6.33 17.24 6.20
N THR A 67 -7.36 16.74 6.87
CA THR A 67 -7.31 15.56 7.72
C THR A 67 -6.91 14.31 6.95
N HIS A 68 -7.24 14.21 5.65
CA HIS A 68 -6.85 13.05 4.84
C HIS A 68 -5.34 12.93 4.70
N HIS A 69 -4.62 14.05 4.57
CA HIS A 69 -3.16 14.01 4.47
C HIS A 69 -2.53 13.53 5.79
N VAL A 70 -3.15 13.84 6.93
CA VAL A 70 -2.71 13.33 8.23
C VAL A 70 -2.97 11.82 8.34
N ILE A 71 -4.16 11.37 7.93
CA ILE A 71 -4.48 9.93 7.87
C ILE A 71 -3.48 9.20 6.97
N TRP A 72 -3.23 9.69 5.75
CA TRP A 72 -2.33 9.04 4.81
C TRP A 72 -0.91 9.01 5.35
N LEU A 73 -0.38 10.13 5.87
CA LEU A 73 0.96 10.16 6.50
C LEU A 73 1.14 9.12 7.64
N LEU A 74 0.06 8.73 8.33
CA LEU A 74 0.11 7.74 9.40
C LEU A 74 -0.11 6.30 8.89
N THR A 75 -1.01 6.12 7.92
CA THR A 75 -1.50 4.80 7.52
C THR A 75 -0.80 4.22 6.29
N THR A 76 -0.43 5.03 5.29
CA THR A 76 0.21 4.53 4.07
C THR A 76 1.62 3.97 4.32
N PRO A 77 2.46 4.55 5.22
CA PRO A 77 3.73 3.92 5.60
C PRO A 77 3.53 2.57 6.26
N VAL A 78 2.46 2.43 7.06
CA VAL A 78 2.11 1.18 7.77
C VAL A 78 1.70 0.10 6.77
N LEU A 79 0.85 0.42 5.79
CA LEU A 79 0.46 -0.50 4.72
C LEU A 79 1.67 -0.91 3.87
N ALA A 80 2.53 0.04 3.51
CA ALA A 80 3.74 -0.24 2.76
C ALA A 80 4.70 -1.14 3.54
N ALA A 81 4.95 -0.85 4.82
CA ALA A 81 5.80 -1.67 5.67
C ALA A 81 5.26 -3.10 5.83
N SER A 82 3.94 -3.25 6.00
CA SER A 82 3.28 -4.55 6.04
C SER A 82 3.48 -5.33 4.73
N LEU A 83 3.27 -4.68 3.59
CA LEU A 83 3.49 -5.28 2.27
C LEU A 83 4.94 -5.74 2.10
N LEU A 84 5.92 -4.92 2.46
CA LEU A 84 7.33 -5.29 2.44
C LEU A 84 7.61 -6.51 3.33
N ALA A 85 7.01 -6.56 4.52
CA ALA A 85 7.15 -7.68 5.43
C ALA A 85 6.59 -9.00 4.85
N THR A 86 5.66 -8.95 3.88
CA THR A 86 5.22 -10.14 3.15
C THR A 86 6.25 -10.64 2.14
N ALA A 87 7.07 -9.75 1.57
CA ALA A 87 8.01 -10.07 0.49
C ALA A 87 9.23 -10.88 0.95
N VAL A 88 9.61 -10.81 2.23
CA VAL A 88 10.81 -11.48 2.75
C VAL A 88 10.51 -12.43 3.92
N PRO A 89 11.35 -13.45 4.15
CA PRO A 89 11.29 -14.29 5.34
C PRO A 89 11.68 -13.49 6.60
N ALA A 90 11.31 -14.03 7.77
CA ALA A 90 11.81 -13.52 9.04
C ALA A 90 13.35 -13.44 9.06
N GLY A 91 13.90 -12.41 9.72
CA GLY A 91 15.35 -12.23 9.89
C GLY A 91 16.14 -11.71 8.68
N GLN A 92 15.52 -11.49 7.52
CA GLN A 92 16.17 -10.79 6.41
C GLN A 92 16.01 -9.27 6.54
N ALA A 93 17.12 -8.54 6.41
CA ALA A 93 17.14 -7.09 6.49
C ALA A 93 16.35 -6.48 5.32
N LEU A 94 15.28 -5.78 5.66
CA LEU A 94 14.52 -4.93 4.74
C LEU A 94 14.68 -3.45 5.03
N LEU A 95 15.39 -3.11 6.10
CA LEU A 95 15.32 -1.78 6.68
C LEU A 95 15.69 -0.66 5.70
N PRO A 96 16.77 -0.75 4.88
CA PRO A 96 17.05 0.28 3.89
C PRO A 96 15.94 0.43 2.84
N THR A 97 15.38 -0.68 2.35
CA THR A 97 14.29 -0.67 1.37
C THR A 97 12.99 -0.14 2.00
N ALA A 98 12.70 -0.53 3.24
CA ALA A 98 11.54 -0.07 3.98
C ALA A 98 11.61 1.43 4.26
N LEU A 99 12.74 1.94 4.72
CA LEU A 99 12.93 3.37 4.93
C LEU A 99 12.83 4.16 3.62
N THR A 100 13.36 3.61 2.51
CA THR A 100 13.23 4.24 1.19
C THR A 100 11.77 4.29 0.74
N VAL A 101 11.03 3.20 0.87
CA VAL A 101 9.60 3.14 0.51
C VAL A 101 8.78 4.08 1.39
N VAL A 102 8.99 4.06 2.70
CA VAL A 102 8.33 4.97 3.65
C VAL A 102 8.67 6.42 3.35
N PHE A 103 9.92 6.72 3.02
CA PHE A 103 10.33 8.07 2.63
C PHE A 103 9.60 8.53 1.36
N LEU A 104 9.56 7.70 0.33
CA LEU A 104 8.86 8.03 -0.92
C LEU A 104 7.36 8.20 -0.71
N ASP A 105 6.77 7.39 0.16
CA ASP A 105 5.36 7.50 0.56
C ASP A 105 5.08 8.84 1.28
N VAL A 106 5.88 9.18 2.30
CA VAL A 106 5.77 10.46 3.01
C VAL A 106 5.99 11.64 2.06
N ALA A 107 6.98 11.56 1.17
CA ALA A 107 7.25 12.59 0.18
C ALA A 107 6.08 12.74 -0.82
N MET A 108 5.47 11.64 -1.26
CA MET A 108 4.30 11.62 -2.12
C MET A 108 3.12 12.35 -1.45
N VAL A 109 2.80 12.00 -0.20
CA VAL A 109 1.68 12.62 0.54
C VAL A 109 1.97 14.09 0.86
N ALA A 110 3.19 14.43 1.27
CA ALA A 110 3.58 15.79 1.59
C ALA A 110 3.54 16.71 0.36
N THR A 111 4.10 16.27 -0.77
CA THR A 111 4.08 17.06 -2.02
C THR A 111 2.67 17.26 -2.55
N ARG A 112 1.78 16.29 -2.34
CA ARG A 112 0.35 16.52 -2.58
C ARG A 112 -0.24 17.57 -1.64
N ALA A 113 0.02 17.48 -0.35
CA ALA A 113 -0.52 18.44 0.61
C ALA A 113 -0.12 19.88 0.21
N VAL A 114 1.11 20.05 -0.30
CA VAL A 114 1.56 21.31 -0.91
C VAL A 114 0.73 21.65 -2.14
N ALA A 115 0.53 20.72 -3.10
CA ALA A 115 -0.26 20.97 -4.32
C ALA A 115 -1.68 21.49 -4.05
N VAL A 116 -2.36 20.99 -3.00
CA VAL A 116 -3.71 21.45 -2.62
C VAL A 116 -3.73 22.93 -2.23
N GLY A 117 -2.65 23.42 -1.62
CA GLY A 117 -2.52 24.82 -1.21
C GLY A 117 -2.05 25.77 -2.30
N GLN A 118 -1.93 25.31 -3.55
CA GLN A 118 -1.46 26.10 -4.69
C GLN A 118 -2.55 26.21 -5.76
N THR A 119 -2.34 27.10 -6.74
CA THR A 119 -3.19 27.26 -7.92
C THR A 119 -2.37 27.28 -9.21
N GLY A 120 -3.04 27.11 -10.35
CA GLY A 120 -2.42 27.20 -11.67
C GLY A 120 -1.24 26.24 -11.87
N ALA A 121 -0.17 26.72 -12.49
CA ALA A 121 1.01 25.91 -12.81
C ALA A 121 1.68 25.30 -11.56
N ALA A 122 1.67 26.01 -10.43
CA ALA A 122 2.28 25.51 -9.19
C ALA A 122 1.57 24.27 -8.66
N ALA A 123 0.23 24.23 -8.68
CA ALA A 123 -0.54 23.05 -8.29
C ALA A 123 -0.21 21.83 -9.17
N TRP A 124 -0.10 22.03 -10.48
CA TRP A 124 0.29 20.98 -11.44
C TRP A 124 1.70 20.45 -11.20
N ILE A 125 2.69 21.32 -10.96
CA ILE A 125 4.07 20.91 -10.70
C ILE A 125 4.12 20.01 -9.46
N TRP A 126 3.52 20.44 -8.35
CA TRP A 126 3.51 19.65 -7.12
C TRP A 126 2.72 18.35 -7.25
N PHE A 127 1.63 18.35 -8.01
CA PHE A 127 0.90 17.13 -8.35
C PHE A 127 1.76 16.14 -9.15
N VAL A 128 2.48 16.60 -10.18
CA VAL A 128 3.40 15.77 -10.96
C VAL A 128 4.54 15.22 -10.10
N VAL A 129 5.12 16.02 -9.21
CA VAL A 129 6.15 15.55 -8.26
C VAL A 129 5.61 14.43 -7.35
N SER A 130 4.37 14.57 -6.86
CA SER A 130 3.69 13.51 -6.10
C SER A 130 3.50 12.23 -6.92
N LEU A 131 3.14 12.35 -8.21
CA LEU A 131 3.05 11.19 -9.11
C LEU A 131 4.41 10.52 -9.37
N LEU A 132 5.48 11.31 -9.52
CA LEU A 132 6.83 10.78 -9.75
C LEU A 132 7.34 10.01 -8.53
N THR A 133 7.11 10.52 -7.32
CA THR A 133 7.45 9.82 -6.07
C THR A 133 6.65 8.52 -5.90
N MET A 134 5.34 8.54 -6.22
CA MET A 134 4.51 7.33 -6.28
C MET A 134 5.05 6.33 -7.32
N GLY A 135 5.41 6.80 -8.52
CA GLY A 135 5.96 5.97 -9.59
C GLY A 135 7.29 5.30 -9.21
N LEU A 136 8.19 6.04 -8.53
CA LEU A 136 9.44 5.50 -8.03
C LEU A 136 9.20 4.44 -6.94
N MET A 137 8.26 4.69 -6.03
CA MET A 137 7.85 3.71 -5.03
C MET A 137 7.29 2.44 -5.68
N PHE A 138 6.42 2.57 -6.69
CA PHE A 138 5.90 1.44 -7.46
C PHE A 138 7.01 0.67 -8.18
N ALA A 139 8.01 1.36 -8.72
CA ALA A 139 9.17 0.72 -9.32
C ALA A 139 9.97 -0.10 -8.29
N LEU A 140 10.14 0.39 -7.07
CA LEU A 140 10.79 -0.38 -5.98
C LEU A 140 9.97 -1.62 -5.60
N LEU A 141 8.65 -1.47 -5.45
CA LEU A 141 7.76 -2.60 -5.14
C LEU A 141 7.77 -3.65 -6.25
N ARG A 142 7.80 -3.24 -7.53
CA ARG A 142 7.76 -4.17 -8.67
C ARG A 142 9.13 -4.72 -9.08
N GLY A 143 10.22 -4.06 -8.70
CA GLY A 143 11.60 -4.49 -8.97
C GLY A 143 12.21 -5.21 -7.76
N PRO A 144 13.07 -4.54 -6.98
CA PRO A 144 13.88 -5.19 -5.93
C PRO A 144 13.07 -5.93 -4.86
N VAL A 145 11.92 -5.39 -4.45
CA VAL A 145 11.07 -6.06 -3.44
C VAL A 145 10.47 -7.34 -4.01
N ARG A 146 10.00 -7.28 -5.26
CA ARG A 146 9.48 -8.46 -5.97
C ARG A 146 10.56 -9.51 -6.16
N GLU A 147 11.79 -9.12 -6.49
CA GLU A 147 12.93 -10.04 -6.60
C GLU A 147 13.21 -10.75 -5.27
N ALA A 148 13.09 -10.05 -4.14
CA ALA A 148 13.19 -10.66 -2.82
C ALA A 148 12.07 -11.69 -2.56
N ALA A 149 10.85 -11.40 -3.01
CA ALA A 149 9.73 -12.35 -2.93
C ALA A 149 9.97 -13.59 -3.82
N VAL A 150 10.49 -13.39 -5.05
CA VAL A 150 10.89 -14.50 -5.95
C VAL A 150 11.94 -15.39 -5.27
N ALA A 151 12.97 -14.78 -4.68
CA ALA A 151 14.05 -15.50 -3.99
C ALA A 151 13.57 -16.27 -2.75
N SER A 152 12.41 -15.90 -2.20
CA SER A 152 11.81 -16.50 -1.01
C SER A 152 10.85 -17.65 -1.30
N GLY A 153 10.59 -17.93 -2.57
CA GLY A 153 9.80 -19.07 -3.03
C GLY A 153 8.41 -18.71 -3.57
N PRO A 154 7.80 -19.64 -4.32
CA PRO A 154 6.58 -19.37 -5.12
C PRO A 154 5.37 -19.00 -4.28
N ALA A 155 5.19 -19.60 -3.10
CA ALA A 155 4.07 -19.30 -2.21
C ALA A 155 4.12 -17.85 -1.68
N ARG A 156 5.31 -17.37 -1.29
CA ARG A 156 5.49 -15.98 -0.85
C ARG A 156 5.32 -14.99 -2.00
N LEU A 157 5.84 -15.35 -3.17
CA LEU A 157 5.66 -14.53 -4.38
C LEU A 157 4.19 -14.35 -4.74
N ASP A 158 3.37 -15.41 -4.72
CA ASP A 158 1.93 -15.33 -5.04
C ASP A 158 1.20 -14.37 -4.10
N VAL A 159 1.42 -14.53 -2.80
CA VAL A 159 0.84 -13.67 -1.76
C VAL A 159 1.31 -12.22 -1.95
N TYR A 160 2.61 -12.00 -2.09
CA TYR A 160 3.17 -10.66 -2.31
C TYR A 160 2.60 -10.00 -3.57
N GLU A 161 2.59 -10.69 -4.71
CA GLU A 161 2.14 -10.11 -5.98
C GLU A 161 0.68 -9.71 -5.95
N ARG A 162 -0.18 -10.54 -5.34
CA ARG A 162 -1.60 -10.24 -5.19
C ARG A 162 -1.81 -9.00 -4.37
N HIS A 163 -1.14 -8.91 -3.23
CA HIS A 163 -1.25 -7.78 -2.32
C HIS A 163 -0.67 -6.51 -2.91
N ALA A 164 0.53 -6.56 -3.49
CA ALA A 164 1.15 -5.42 -4.16
C ALA A 164 0.28 -4.90 -5.31
N ARG A 165 -0.27 -5.79 -6.15
CA ARG A 165 -1.13 -5.39 -7.27
C ARG A 165 -2.41 -4.71 -6.80
N THR A 166 -3.09 -5.29 -5.82
CA THR A 166 -4.33 -4.71 -5.27
C THR A 166 -4.06 -3.37 -4.62
N LEU A 167 -3.01 -3.25 -3.80
CA LEU A 167 -2.65 -1.99 -3.14
C LEU A 167 -2.29 -0.91 -4.16
N MET A 168 -1.48 -1.24 -5.17
CA MET A 168 -1.13 -0.30 -6.23
C MET A 168 -2.35 0.20 -7.00
N VAL A 169 -3.32 -0.68 -7.31
CA VAL A 169 -4.59 -0.26 -7.96
C VAL A 169 -5.35 0.71 -7.07
N LEU A 170 -5.53 0.40 -5.79
CA LEU A 170 -6.21 1.27 -4.85
C LEU A 170 -5.50 2.62 -4.72
N TRP A 171 -4.17 2.62 -4.65
CA TRP A 171 -3.37 3.84 -4.55
C TRP A 171 -3.42 4.68 -5.82
N THR A 172 -3.62 4.10 -7.00
CA THR A 172 -3.85 4.89 -8.24
C THR A 172 -5.21 5.57 -8.30
N MET A 173 -6.19 5.15 -7.49
CA MET A 173 -7.48 5.85 -7.41
C MET A 173 -7.32 7.23 -6.77
N TRP A 174 -6.44 7.35 -5.79
CA TRP A 174 -6.16 8.60 -5.10
C TRP A 174 -5.75 9.76 -6.03
N PRO A 175 -4.70 9.64 -6.88
CA PRO A 175 -4.32 10.71 -7.78
C PRO A 175 -5.36 10.95 -8.88
N ALA A 176 -6.13 9.94 -9.26
CA ALA A 176 -7.24 10.12 -10.20
C ALA A 176 -8.33 11.02 -9.59
N ILE A 177 -8.71 10.79 -8.33
CA ILE A 177 -9.67 11.63 -7.60
C ILE A 177 -9.10 13.05 -7.43
N ALA A 178 -7.83 13.17 -7.06
CA ALA A 178 -7.14 14.45 -6.91
C ALA A 178 -7.13 15.27 -8.21
N LEU A 179 -6.89 14.61 -9.36
CA LEU A 179 -6.87 15.20 -10.68
C LEU A 179 -8.24 15.77 -11.06
N LEU A 180 -9.33 15.03 -10.78
CA LEU A 180 -10.69 15.47 -11.04
C LEU A 180 -11.15 16.60 -10.10
N GLY A 181 -10.48 16.78 -8.97
CA GLY A 181 -10.85 17.69 -7.91
C GLY A 181 -10.66 19.19 -8.22
N PRO A 182 -11.15 20.07 -7.33
CA PRO A 182 -11.14 21.53 -7.53
C PRO A 182 -9.77 22.16 -7.64
N SER A 183 -8.73 21.50 -7.11
CA SER A 183 -7.35 22.01 -7.19
C SER A 183 -6.74 21.90 -8.59
N LEU A 184 -7.31 21.06 -9.47
CA LEU A 184 -6.74 20.73 -10.78
C LEU A 184 -7.77 20.92 -11.90
N LEU A 185 -8.54 19.89 -12.23
CA LEU A 185 -9.50 19.96 -13.36
C LEU A 185 -10.87 20.52 -12.97
N ASP A 186 -11.19 20.59 -11.68
CA ASP A 186 -12.46 21.10 -11.14
C ASP A 186 -13.71 20.43 -11.77
N LEU A 187 -13.61 19.12 -12.02
CA LEU A 187 -14.69 18.32 -12.60
C LEU A 187 -15.65 17.75 -11.54
N ILE A 188 -15.18 17.64 -10.29
CA ILE A 188 -15.99 17.21 -9.14
C ILE A 188 -15.86 18.21 -8.00
N GLY A 189 -16.99 18.50 -7.34
CA GLY A 189 -17.01 19.40 -6.19
C GLY A 189 -16.34 18.82 -4.93
N PRO A 190 -15.99 19.65 -3.94
CA PRO A 190 -15.28 19.23 -2.72
C PRO A 190 -15.94 18.06 -1.98
N ALA A 191 -17.28 18.07 -1.86
CA ALA A 191 -18.01 17.00 -1.18
C ALA A 191 -17.93 15.65 -1.92
N ALA A 192 -17.93 15.67 -3.26
CA ALA A 192 -17.79 14.46 -4.06
C ALA A 192 -16.35 13.91 -3.98
N GLN A 193 -15.35 14.80 -4.06
CA GLN A 193 -13.96 14.42 -3.87
C GLN A 193 -13.73 13.76 -2.52
N GLN A 194 -14.27 14.37 -1.45
CA GLN A 194 -14.16 13.84 -0.09
C GLN A 194 -14.85 12.47 0.06
N GLY A 195 -16.05 12.31 -0.51
CA GLY A 195 -16.73 11.01 -0.48
C GLY A 195 -15.97 9.91 -1.23
N LEU A 196 -15.31 10.25 -2.35
CA LEU A 196 -14.47 9.32 -3.09
C LEU A 196 -13.20 8.94 -2.32
N TYR A 197 -12.55 9.90 -1.63
CA TYR A 197 -11.44 9.57 -0.72
C TYR A 197 -11.90 8.64 0.40
N GLY A 198 -13.06 8.91 1.01
CA GLY A 198 -13.67 8.02 2.01
C GLY A 198 -13.90 6.60 1.52
N LEU A 199 -14.39 6.46 0.28
CA LEU A 199 -14.58 5.14 -0.33
C LEU A 199 -13.25 4.42 -0.56
N VAL A 200 -12.22 5.12 -1.03
CA VAL A 200 -10.88 4.55 -1.22
C VAL A 200 -10.27 4.14 0.11
N ASP A 201 -10.36 4.99 1.15
CA ASP A 201 -9.85 4.70 2.48
C ASP A 201 -10.56 3.48 3.09
N LEU A 202 -11.89 3.41 2.99
CA LEU A 202 -12.65 2.23 3.43
C LEU A 202 -12.20 0.96 2.70
N THR A 203 -11.99 1.05 1.40
CA THR A 203 -11.57 -0.10 0.59
C THR A 203 -10.13 -0.52 0.90
N ALA A 204 -9.21 0.43 1.06
CA ALA A 204 -7.79 0.17 1.29
C ALA A 204 -7.47 -0.20 2.74
N LEU A 205 -8.08 0.48 3.72
CA LEU A 205 -7.76 0.30 5.13
C LEU A 205 -8.62 -0.76 5.81
N ALA A 206 -9.87 -0.96 5.39
CA ALA A 206 -10.71 -2.03 5.92
C ALA A 206 -10.73 -3.26 5.01
N ALA A 207 -11.27 -3.14 3.80
CA ALA A 207 -11.54 -4.32 2.96
C ALA A 207 -10.25 -5.05 2.51
N PHE A 208 -9.30 -4.32 1.93
CA PHE A 208 -8.00 -4.86 1.52
C PHE A 208 -7.22 -5.41 2.72
N SER A 209 -7.12 -4.65 3.81
CA SER A 209 -6.47 -5.09 5.04
C SER A 209 -7.08 -6.37 5.62
N LEU A 210 -8.39 -6.54 5.54
CA LEU A 210 -9.06 -7.77 5.97
C LEU A 210 -8.67 -8.96 5.10
N VAL A 211 -8.72 -8.80 3.77
CA VAL A 211 -8.26 -9.84 2.84
C VAL A 211 -6.80 -10.21 3.13
N MET A 212 -5.96 -9.20 3.35
CA MET A 212 -4.55 -9.35 3.67
C MET A 212 -4.31 -10.24 4.89
N VAL A 213 -4.95 -9.93 6.03
CA VAL A 213 -4.74 -10.71 7.25
C VAL A 213 -5.33 -12.12 7.18
N LEU A 214 -6.37 -12.32 6.37
CA LEU A 214 -6.97 -13.64 6.15
C LEU A 214 -6.08 -14.53 5.26
N GLU A 215 -5.42 -13.95 4.25
CA GLU A 215 -4.48 -14.67 3.39
C GLU A 215 -3.12 -14.90 4.06
N ASP A 216 -2.78 -14.13 5.10
CA ASP A 216 -1.48 -14.19 5.79
C ASP A 216 -1.16 -15.55 6.42
N GLU A 217 -2.20 -16.35 6.66
CA GLU A 217 -2.10 -17.74 7.12
C GLU A 217 -1.31 -18.64 6.17
N ARG A 218 -1.27 -18.30 4.88
CA ARG A 218 -0.43 -18.98 3.88
C ARG A 218 1.06 -18.79 4.15
N LEU A 219 1.44 -17.74 4.89
CA LEU A 219 2.82 -17.45 5.26
C LEU A 219 3.24 -18.07 6.59
N VAL A 220 2.29 -18.50 7.44
CA VAL A 220 2.58 -18.98 8.81
C VAL A 220 3.54 -20.17 8.82
N ALA A 221 3.31 -21.18 7.97
CA ALA A 221 4.18 -22.36 7.91
C ALA A 221 5.61 -22.01 7.46
N LEU A 222 5.72 -21.06 6.51
CA LEU A 222 7.00 -20.57 5.98
C LEU A 222 7.75 -19.75 7.05
N GLU A 223 7.01 -18.95 7.82
CA GLU A 223 7.56 -18.12 8.89
C GLU A 223 8.01 -18.97 10.09
N ALA A 224 7.20 -19.93 10.53
CA ALA A 224 7.57 -20.84 11.61
C ALA A 224 8.85 -21.63 11.28
N SER A 225 9.00 -22.05 10.02
CA SER A 225 10.21 -22.75 9.56
C SER A 225 11.43 -21.82 9.52
N ALA A 226 11.27 -20.57 9.11
CA ALA A 226 12.34 -19.56 9.08
C ALA A 226 12.78 -19.15 10.50
N GLU A 227 11.83 -19.00 11.44
CA GLU A 227 12.08 -18.66 12.84
C GLU A 227 12.76 -19.82 13.59
N THR A 228 12.35 -21.06 13.32
CA THR A 228 13.01 -22.26 13.87
C THR A 228 14.47 -22.34 13.40
N ALA A 229 14.73 -22.05 12.12
CA ALA A 229 16.08 -21.99 11.58
C ALA A 229 16.95 -20.85 12.18
N GLN A 230 16.33 -19.88 12.87
CA GLN A 230 16.97 -18.72 13.48
C GLN A 230 16.99 -18.76 15.02
N GLY A 231 16.39 -19.79 15.64
CA GLY A 231 16.41 -19.97 17.10
C GLY A 231 15.47 -19.05 17.89
N ALA A 232 14.42 -18.51 17.27
CA ALA A 232 13.45 -17.65 17.97
C ALA A 232 12.52 -18.47 18.89
N PRO A 233 12.16 -17.97 20.10
CA PRO A 233 11.27 -18.68 21.02
C PRO A 233 9.84 -18.76 20.46
N ALA A 234 9.28 -19.97 20.44
CA ALA A 234 7.93 -20.22 19.95
C ALA A 234 6.87 -19.57 20.86
N LEU A 235 6.00 -18.72 20.29
CA LEU A 235 4.85 -18.16 21.00
C LEU A 235 3.80 -19.26 21.29
N ARG A 236 3.18 -19.16 22.47
CA ARG A 236 2.17 -20.12 22.96
C ARG A 236 0.92 -20.09 22.08
N LYS A 237 0.59 -21.23 21.45
CA LYS A 237 -0.62 -21.40 20.62
C LYS A 237 -1.89 -21.18 21.47
N VAL A 238 -2.73 -20.22 21.09
CA VAL A 238 -4.07 -20.02 21.68
C VAL A 238 -5.07 -20.94 20.97
N PRO A 239 -6.00 -21.63 21.67
CA PRO A 239 -6.90 -22.60 21.05
C PRO A 239 -7.85 -21.97 20.01
N LEU A 240 -7.99 -22.62 18.86
CA LEU A 240 -8.51 -22.09 17.60
C LEU A 240 -10.02 -22.31 17.34
N SER A 241 -10.77 -23.02 18.18
CA SER A 241 -12.04 -23.64 17.72
C SER A 241 -13.16 -22.66 17.34
N ALA A 242 -13.42 -21.62 18.14
CA ALA A 242 -14.46 -20.62 17.80
C ALA A 242 -14.01 -19.63 16.70
N ARG A 243 -12.72 -19.29 16.69
CA ARG A 243 -12.12 -18.40 15.68
C ARG A 243 -12.01 -19.07 14.32
N ALA A 244 -11.68 -20.36 14.27
CA ALA A 244 -11.60 -21.12 13.03
C ALA A 244 -12.96 -21.20 12.33
N LEU A 245 -14.05 -21.42 13.07
CA LEU A 245 -15.40 -21.49 12.52
C LEU A 245 -15.89 -20.12 11.99
N ALA A 246 -15.63 -19.04 12.73
CA ALA A 246 -15.94 -17.68 12.27
C ALA A 246 -15.12 -17.30 11.03
N ARG A 247 -13.85 -17.71 10.99
CA ARG A 247 -12.94 -17.51 9.87
C ARG A 247 -13.36 -18.28 8.62
N GLU A 248 -13.71 -19.56 8.73
CA GLU A 248 -14.16 -20.35 7.56
C GLU A 248 -15.43 -19.76 6.94
N ARG A 249 -16.40 -19.36 7.76
CA ARG A 249 -17.62 -18.69 7.26
C ARG A 249 -17.30 -17.38 6.53
N LEU A 250 -16.27 -16.66 6.95
CA LEU A 250 -15.89 -15.39 6.35
C LEU A 250 -15.05 -15.57 5.09
N LEU A 251 -14.14 -16.54 5.07
CA LEU A 251 -13.42 -16.93 3.86
C LEU A 251 -14.39 -17.40 2.78
N ASP A 252 -15.40 -18.19 3.13
CA ASP A 252 -16.47 -18.61 2.22
C ASP A 252 -17.28 -17.41 1.69
N LEU A 253 -17.56 -16.40 2.52
CA LEU A 253 -18.20 -15.15 2.05
C LEU A 253 -17.30 -14.35 1.10
N VAL A 254 -16.00 -14.25 1.41
CA VAL A 254 -15.01 -13.58 0.55
C VAL A 254 -14.88 -14.32 -0.77
N ASP A 255 -14.77 -15.65 -0.76
CA ASP A 255 -14.67 -16.47 -1.97
C ASP A 255 -15.93 -16.33 -2.82
N ARG A 256 -17.13 -16.38 -2.22
CA ARG A 256 -18.40 -16.11 -2.93
C ARG A 256 -18.44 -14.70 -3.55
N GLY A 257 -17.98 -13.68 -2.84
CA GLY A 257 -17.86 -12.32 -3.38
C GLY A 257 -16.83 -12.23 -4.52
N THR A 258 -15.73 -12.97 -4.40
CA THR A 258 -14.67 -13.02 -5.41
C THR A 258 -15.14 -13.76 -6.66
N GLU A 259 -15.91 -14.84 -6.52
CA GLU A 259 -16.53 -15.57 -7.63
C GLU A 259 -17.58 -14.74 -8.33
N ALA A 260 -18.44 -14.02 -7.60
CA ALA A 260 -19.38 -13.07 -8.17
C ALA A 260 -18.66 -12.00 -9.00
N THR A 261 -17.56 -11.46 -8.47
CA THR A 261 -16.72 -10.47 -9.16
C THR A 261 -16.06 -11.07 -10.40
N ARG A 262 -15.48 -12.29 -10.31
CA ARG A 262 -14.91 -13.01 -11.46
C ARG A 262 -15.97 -13.31 -12.52
N GLY A 263 -17.19 -13.63 -12.12
CA GLY A 263 -18.33 -13.80 -13.01
C GLY A 263 -18.66 -12.52 -13.77
N ALA A 264 -18.73 -11.39 -13.07
CA ALA A 264 -18.93 -10.08 -13.67
C ALA A 264 -17.78 -9.70 -14.63
N VAL A 265 -16.53 -9.96 -14.25
CA VAL A 265 -15.36 -9.75 -15.12
C VAL A 265 -15.41 -10.65 -16.35
N ARG A 266 -15.72 -11.94 -16.22
CA ARG A 266 -15.86 -12.86 -17.38
C ARG A 266 -16.99 -12.43 -18.31
N GLN A 267 -18.10 -11.94 -17.78
CA GLN A 267 -19.18 -11.37 -18.59
C GLN A 267 -18.72 -10.09 -19.31
N GLY A 268 -17.97 -9.22 -18.63
CA GLY A 268 -17.32 -8.05 -19.21
C GLY A 268 -16.36 -8.43 -20.34
N GLU A 269 -15.46 -9.39 -20.09
CA GLU A 269 -14.53 -9.92 -21.09
C GLU A 269 -15.26 -10.56 -22.28
N ALA A 270 -16.36 -11.29 -22.05
CA ALA A 270 -17.17 -11.85 -23.13
C ALA A 270 -17.80 -10.75 -24.00
N ARG A 271 -18.29 -9.66 -23.37
CA ARG A 271 -18.80 -8.47 -24.08
C ARG A 271 -17.69 -7.80 -24.87
N THR A 272 -16.52 -7.59 -24.26
CA THR A 272 -15.35 -7.01 -24.91
C THR A 272 -14.84 -7.90 -26.04
N ARG A 273 -14.77 -9.22 -25.88
CA ARG A 273 -14.40 -10.16 -26.96
C ARG A 273 -15.38 -10.13 -28.12
N ARG A 274 -16.69 -9.98 -27.87
CA ARG A 274 -17.69 -9.79 -28.93
C ARG A 274 -17.49 -8.45 -29.65
N ALA A 275 -17.24 -7.38 -28.91
CA ALA A 275 -16.94 -6.06 -29.49
C ALA A 275 -15.64 -6.07 -30.32
N VAL A 276 -14.57 -6.69 -29.79
CA VAL A 276 -13.29 -6.86 -30.47
C VAL A 276 -13.42 -7.79 -31.67
N ALA A 277 -14.19 -8.87 -31.60
CA ALA A 277 -14.47 -9.74 -32.74
C ALA A 277 -15.19 -8.98 -33.86
N GLY A 278 -16.13 -8.10 -33.53
CA GLY A 278 -16.77 -7.18 -34.48
C GLY A 278 -15.81 -6.15 -35.06
N ALA A 279 -14.86 -5.65 -34.27
CA ALA A 279 -13.84 -4.70 -34.72
C ALA A 279 -12.63 -5.35 -35.44
N ARG A 280 -12.45 -6.68 -35.31
CA ARG A 280 -11.31 -7.44 -35.84
C ARG A 280 -11.10 -7.28 -37.35
N PRO A 281 -12.13 -7.24 -38.21
CA PRO A 281 -11.95 -7.01 -39.64
C PRO A 281 -11.41 -5.61 -39.95
N VAL A 282 -11.78 -4.60 -39.15
CA VAL A 282 -11.35 -3.21 -39.32
C VAL A 282 -9.91 -3.03 -38.84
N LEU A 283 -9.60 -3.58 -37.65
CA LEU A 283 -8.25 -3.53 -37.07
C LEU A 283 -7.23 -4.32 -37.89
N ARG A 284 -7.62 -5.47 -38.46
CA ARG A 284 -6.75 -6.25 -39.34
C ARG A 284 -6.35 -5.47 -40.59
N ARG A 285 -7.31 -4.77 -41.24
CA ARG A 285 -7.01 -3.89 -42.39
C ARG A 285 -6.07 -2.73 -42.02
N ALA A 286 -6.14 -2.23 -40.79
CA ALA A 286 -5.26 -1.16 -40.30
C ALA A 286 -3.86 -1.68 -39.97
N PHE A 287 -3.76 -2.84 -39.30
CA PHE A 287 -2.47 -3.48 -38.97
C PHE A 287 -1.73 -3.99 -40.20
N ASP A 288 -2.43 -4.58 -41.18
CA ASP A 288 -1.83 -5.04 -42.44
C ASP A 288 -1.21 -3.87 -43.25
N ARG A 289 -1.68 -2.63 -43.04
CA ARG A 289 -1.06 -1.42 -43.62
C ARG A 289 0.18 -0.96 -42.87
N LEU A 290 0.23 -1.18 -41.55
CA LEU A 290 1.35 -0.79 -40.68
C LEU A 290 2.49 -1.80 -40.73
N ASP A 291 2.20 -3.10 -40.82
CA ASP A 291 3.20 -4.16 -40.77
C ASP A 291 4.06 -4.21 -42.05
N ARG A 292 3.52 -3.74 -43.18
CA ARG A 292 4.28 -3.51 -44.43
C ARG A 292 5.41 -2.47 -44.29
N ARG A 293 5.47 -1.74 -43.18
CA ARG A 293 6.48 -0.69 -42.94
C ARG A 293 7.52 -1.05 -41.87
N ARG A 294 7.50 -2.27 -41.32
CA ARG A 294 8.41 -2.64 -40.22
C ARG A 294 9.70 -3.28 -40.74
N PRO A 295 10.89 -2.71 -40.45
CA PRO A 295 12.17 -3.38 -40.69
C PRO A 295 12.41 -4.50 -39.68
N ALA A 296 13.22 -5.48 -40.06
CA ALA A 296 13.48 -6.69 -39.29
C ALA A 296 14.24 -6.41 -37.96
N PRO A 297 13.88 -7.10 -36.86
CA PRO A 297 14.52 -6.88 -35.56
C PRO A 297 15.89 -7.57 -35.46
N GLU A 298 16.87 -6.86 -34.88
CA GLU A 298 18.21 -7.35 -34.56
C GLU A 298 18.23 -8.26 -33.31
N PRO A 299 19.16 -9.22 -33.23
CA PRO A 299 19.26 -10.17 -32.12
C PRO A 299 19.88 -9.57 -30.85
N VAL A 300 19.27 -9.91 -29.70
CA VAL A 300 19.68 -9.46 -28.35
C VAL A 300 20.52 -10.53 -27.64
N PRO A 301 21.65 -10.18 -26.99
CA PRO A 301 22.52 -11.13 -26.28
C PRO A 301 22.08 -11.44 -24.84
N PRO A 302 22.50 -12.58 -24.24
CA PRO A 302 22.06 -13.04 -22.93
C PRO A 302 22.85 -12.44 -21.74
N PRO A 303 22.24 -12.36 -20.53
CA PRO A 303 22.86 -11.73 -19.36
C PRO A 303 23.71 -12.70 -18.50
N PRO A 304 24.69 -12.18 -17.72
CA PRO A 304 25.63 -13.00 -16.95
C PRO A 304 25.16 -13.36 -15.53
N ARG A 305 25.65 -14.48 -14.99
CA ARG A 305 25.32 -15.06 -13.67
C ARG A 305 26.22 -14.53 -12.53
N ARG A 306 25.64 -14.25 -11.34
CA ARG A 306 26.36 -13.84 -10.11
C ARG A 306 26.38 -14.93 -9.01
N LYS A 307 27.45 -14.97 -8.20
CA LYS A 307 27.69 -15.90 -7.08
C LYS A 307 27.35 -15.29 -5.70
N ARG A 308 27.03 -16.13 -4.69
CA ARG A 308 26.61 -15.77 -3.31
C ARG A 308 27.77 -15.75 -2.28
N PRO A 309 27.71 -14.95 -1.19
CA PRO A 309 28.70 -14.93 -0.11
C PRO A 309 28.26 -15.68 1.19
N PRO A 310 29.19 -15.93 2.15
CA PRO A 310 29.02 -16.84 3.29
C PRO A 310 28.56 -16.19 4.62
N ARG A 311 28.22 -17.03 5.62
CA ARG A 311 27.50 -16.73 6.89
C ARG A 311 28.38 -16.25 8.07
N ARG A 312 27.77 -15.53 9.03
CA ARG A 312 28.36 -14.95 10.26
C ARG A 312 27.67 -15.40 11.57
N SER A 313 28.22 -14.89 12.70
CA SER A 313 28.31 -15.46 14.05
C SER A 313 27.40 -14.84 15.13
N ILE A 314 27.51 -15.35 16.36
CA ILE A 314 26.73 -15.15 17.62
C ILE A 314 26.24 -13.71 17.93
N ALA A 315 26.83 -12.65 17.37
CA ALA A 315 26.23 -11.31 17.43
C ALA A 315 24.88 -11.23 16.69
N ASP A 316 24.64 -12.12 15.72
CA ASP A 316 23.39 -12.28 14.96
C ASP A 316 22.21 -12.75 15.83
N GLN A 317 22.47 -13.27 17.04
CA GLN A 317 21.44 -13.77 17.96
C GLN A 317 20.77 -12.66 18.81
N LEU A 318 21.35 -11.46 18.92
CA LEU A 318 20.87 -10.39 19.83
C LEU A 318 20.08 -9.27 19.12
N ALA A 319 19.60 -9.48 17.88
CA ALA A 319 19.07 -8.45 16.96
C ALA A 319 17.55 -8.50 16.68
N ALA A 320 16.78 -9.29 17.44
CA ALA A 320 15.40 -9.63 17.12
C ALA A 320 14.39 -8.48 17.36
N THR A 321 14.36 -7.51 16.43
CA THR A 321 13.15 -6.73 16.11
C THR A 321 12.59 -7.23 14.77
N PRO A 322 11.30 -7.01 14.42
CA PRO A 322 10.77 -7.40 13.11
C PRO A 322 11.49 -6.74 11.91
N PHE A 323 12.35 -5.73 12.16
CA PHE A 323 13.09 -4.96 11.16
C PHE A 323 14.59 -5.31 11.08
N GLY A 324 15.07 -6.26 11.89
CA GLY A 324 16.50 -6.60 11.98
C GLY A 324 17.31 -5.60 12.82
N ARG A 325 18.64 -5.66 12.70
CA ARG A 325 19.59 -4.82 13.45
C ARG A 325 19.76 -3.47 12.76
N LEU A 326 19.53 -2.37 13.49
CA LEU A 326 19.89 -1.02 13.04
C LEU A 326 21.42 -0.89 12.94
N THR A 327 21.92 -0.70 11.73
CA THR A 327 23.33 -0.43 11.42
C THR A 327 23.60 1.07 11.32
N LYS A 328 24.87 1.48 11.32
CA LYS A 328 25.24 2.88 11.04
C LYS A 328 24.75 3.34 9.66
N ASP A 329 24.55 2.42 8.72
CA ASP A 329 24.04 2.73 7.38
C ASP A 329 22.53 3.02 7.37
N ASP A 330 21.79 2.54 8.38
CA ASP A 330 20.37 2.86 8.57
C ASP A 330 20.13 4.24 9.20
N ALA A 331 21.18 4.84 9.79
CA ALA A 331 21.10 6.16 10.42
C ALA A 331 20.87 7.29 9.40
N VAL A 332 21.36 7.13 8.16
CA VAL A 332 21.22 8.14 7.09
C VAL A 332 19.75 8.26 6.64
N PRO A 333 19.05 7.18 6.24
CA PRO A 333 17.65 7.28 5.90
C PRO A 333 16.76 7.67 7.09
N ILE A 334 17.08 7.28 8.33
CA ILE A 334 16.36 7.73 9.54
C ILE A 334 16.56 9.24 9.78
N ALA A 335 17.79 9.73 9.70
CA ALA A 335 18.10 11.16 9.82
C ALA A 335 17.48 11.97 8.69
N PHE A 336 17.35 11.39 7.49
CA PHE A 336 16.71 12.01 6.35
C PHE A 336 15.18 12.04 6.45
N VAL A 337 14.53 10.98 6.94
CA VAL A 337 13.09 10.98 7.28
C VAL A 337 12.80 11.96 8.41
N ALA A 338 13.61 11.96 9.47
CA ALA A 338 13.53 12.96 10.53
C ALA A 338 13.72 14.38 9.96
N GLY A 339 14.67 14.58 9.05
CA GLY A 339 14.90 15.84 8.34
C GLY A 339 13.73 16.27 7.45
N ALA A 340 13.10 15.35 6.72
CA ALA A 340 11.93 15.63 5.89
C ALA A 340 10.71 15.98 6.74
N LEU A 341 10.47 15.25 7.84
CA LEU A 341 9.45 15.59 8.82
C LEU A 341 9.73 16.95 9.48
N LEU A 342 11.00 17.27 9.75
CA LEU A 342 11.43 18.56 10.28
C LEU A 342 11.20 19.69 9.26
N VAL A 343 11.47 19.46 7.97
CA VAL A 343 11.21 20.41 6.88
C VAL A 343 9.71 20.63 6.71
N ILE A 344 8.90 19.58 6.74
CA ILE A 344 7.42 19.67 6.70
C ILE A 344 6.91 20.45 7.91
N ALA A 345 7.39 20.13 9.12
CA ALA A 345 7.03 20.84 10.35
C ALA A 345 7.46 22.32 10.34
N ASN A 346 8.53 22.67 9.61
CA ASN A 346 9.04 24.03 9.53
C ASN A 346 8.67 24.77 8.22
N ALA A 347 7.98 24.14 7.28
CA ALA A 347 7.56 24.77 6.02
C ALA A 347 6.66 25.99 6.26
N ALA A 348 5.89 25.99 7.35
CA ALA A 348 5.10 27.14 7.80
C ALA A 348 5.95 28.34 8.26
N ARG A 349 7.18 28.13 8.73
CA ARG A 349 8.09 29.21 9.16
C ARG A 349 8.80 29.88 7.99
N LEU A 350 8.93 29.19 6.85
CA LEU A 350 9.59 29.71 5.65
C LEU A 350 8.74 30.73 4.88
N LYS A 351 7.43 30.79 5.11
CA LYS A 351 6.52 31.79 4.52
C LYS A 351 6.58 33.18 5.20
N LYS A 352 7.35 33.36 6.28
CA LYS A 352 7.42 34.62 7.04
C LYS A 352 8.56 35.56 6.61
N LYS A 353 9.13 35.37 5.43
CA LYS A 353 10.06 36.32 4.82
C LYS A 353 9.54 36.72 3.43
N ASP A 354 8.67 37.70 3.42
CA ASP A 354 8.68 38.70 2.35
C ASP A 354 9.42 39.95 2.90
N PRO A 355 10.14 40.69 2.04
CA PRO A 355 11.11 41.72 2.42
C PRO A 355 10.55 42.91 3.19
#